data_AF-A0A1P8UH92-F1
#
_entry.id   AF-A0A1P8UH92-F1
#
_cell.length_a   1.000
_cell.length_b   1.000
_cell.length_c   1.000
_cell.angle_alpha   90.00
_cell.angle_beta   90.00
_cell.angle_gamma   90.00
#
_symmetry.space_group_name_H-M   'P 1'
#
loop_
_entity.id
_entity.type
_entity.pdbx_description
1 polymer ?
#
loop_
_entity_poly.entity_id
_entity_poly.type
_entity_poly.pdbx_seq_one_letter_code
_entity_poly.pdbx_strand_id
1 'polypeptide(L)'
;MPSKNTRIALAVTLLGGVGFTATAMAQNAPSPITQMQHEKFVRCYGVNAPYRNMCATATGSCAGTDAKARDPSAFIFVPAGVCGMIDGGTTHPSAAAAKRIEHFKSLPAAERKMATQMHHERQEKVLKESLKSTQG
;
A
#
# COMPACT_ATOMS: atom_id res chain seq x y z
N MET A 1 1.21 -39.86 60.43
CA MET A 1 2.51 -39.17 60.40
C MET A 1 3.60 -40.22 60.57
N PRO A 2 4.78 -40.12 59.93
CA PRO A 2 5.19 -39.23 58.82
C PRO A 2 4.48 -39.68 57.50
N SER A 3 4.95 -39.61 56.24
CA SER A 3 6.17 -39.03 55.62
C SER A 3 5.94 -38.64 54.14
N LYS A 4 6.99 -38.19 53.44
CA LYS A 4 7.15 -38.16 51.96
C LYS A 4 8.35 -39.05 51.59
N ASN A 5 8.38 -39.61 50.37
CA ASN A 5 9.66 -39.96 49.72
C ASN A 5 9.54 -40.01 48.18
N THR A 6 10.48 -39.35 47.53
CA THR A 6 10.56 -39.09 46.09
C THR A 6 10.88 -40.34 45.27
N ARG A 7 10.26 -40.49 44.09
CA ARG A 7 10.85 -41.20 42.95
C ARG A 7 10.70 -40.37 41.67
N ILE A 8 11.83 -39.91 41.15
CA ILE A 8 11.96 -39.30 39.83
C ILE A 8 11.85 -40.43 38.80
N ALA A 9 10.95 -40.28 37.82
CA ALA A 9 10.90 -41.12 36.64
C ALA A 9 11.07 -40.23 35.41
N LEU A 10 12.30 -40.16 34.91
CA LEU A 10 12.63 -39.46 33.68
C LEU A 10 12.21 -40.34 32.48
N ALA A 11 11.08 -40.03 31.85
CA ALA A 11 10.64 -40.71 30.63
C ALA A 11 11.03 -39.88 29.40
N VAL A 12 12.25 -40.07 28.92
CA VAL A 12 12.71 -39.47 27.65
C VAL A 12 12.24 -40.37 26.50
N THR A 13 11.13 -40.00 25.87
CA THR A 13 10.61 -40.68 24.68
C THR A 13 10.98 -39.89 23.41
N LEU A 14 12.20 -40.09 22.93
CA LEU A 14 12.62 -39.61 21.60
C LEU A 14 12.15 -40.61 20.53
N LEU A 15 10.99 -40.36 19.92
CA LEU A 15 10.56 -41.05 18.69
C LEU A 15 9.76 -40.12 17.77
N GLY A 16 10.42 -39.70 16.69
CA GLY A 16 9.84 -39.63 15.35
C GLY A 16 8.75 -38.59 15.05
N GLY A 17 9.12 -37.56 14.30
CA GLY A 17 8.21 -36.93 13.34
C GLY A 17 7.29 -35.84 13.88
N VAL A 18 7.86 -34.69 14.24
CA VAL A 18 7.09 -33.43 14.21
C VAL A 18 6.84 -33.09 12.74
N GLY A 19 5.72 -33.56 12.21
CA GLY A 19 5.27 -33.20 10.87
C GLY A 19 5.04 -31.69 10.82
N PHE A 20 5.84 -30.97 10.04
CA PHE A 20 5.52 -29.61 9.63
C PHE A 20 4.28 -29.66 8.73
N THR A 21 3.09 -29.60 9.34
CA THR A 21 1.84 -29.34 8.63
C THR A 21 1.85 -27.88 8.19
N ALA A 22 2.56 -27.62 7.08
CA ALA A 22 2.65 -26.32 6.45
C ALA A 22 1.33 -25.98 5.73
N THR A 23 0.27 -25.71 6.50
CA THR A 23 -0.94 -25.04 6.01
C THR A 23 -0.69 -23.55 5.81
N ALA A 24 0.33 -23.23 5.01
CA ALA A 24 0.60 -21.89 4.51
C ALA A 24 -0.43 -21.51 3.43
N MET A 25 -1.69 -21.33 3.84
CA MET A 25 -2.75 -20.69 3.05
C MET A 25 -2.48 -19.18 2.94
N ALA A 26 -1.30 -18.81 2.42
CA ALA A 26 -0.91 -17.44 2.10
C ALA A 26 -1.41 -17.06 0.70
N GLN A 27 -2.72 -17.19 0.48
CA GLN A 27 -3.38 -16.75 -0.76
C GLN A 27 -4.31 -15.58 -0.44
N ASN A 28 -4.10 -14.48 -1.17
CA ASN A 28 -4.97 -13.30 -1.20
C ASN A 28 -5.04 -12.47 0.10
N ALA A 29 -3.90 -12.21 0.75
CA ALA A 29 -3.77 -10.98 1.53
C ALA A 29 -3.92 -9.80 0.55
N PRO A 30 -4.96 -8.94 0.67
CA PRO A 30 -5.06 -7.75 -0.17
C PRO A 30 -3.82 -6.87 0.07
N SER A 31 -3.28 -6.29 -1.00
CA SER A 31 -2.24 -5.27 -0.89
C SER A 31 -2.68 -4.21 0.14
N PRO A 32 -1.77 -3.66 0.99
CA PRO A 32 -2.15 -2.64 1.97
C PRO A 32 -2.77 -1.38 1.33
N ILE A 33 -2.61 -1.20 0.00
CA ILE A 33 -3.27 -0.15 -0.78
C ILE A 33 -4.78 -0.42 -0.93
N THR A 34 -5.23 -1.68 -0.99
CA THR A 34 -6.63 -2.06 -1.25
C THR A 34 -7.53 -2.02 -0.01
N GLN A 35 -6.96 -1.88 1.19
CA GLN A 35 -7.71 -1.75 2.45
C GLN A 35 -7.63 -0.35 3.10
N MET A 36 -7.21 0.68 2.37
CA MET A 36 -7.47 2.06 2.78
C MET A 36 -8.98 2.34 2.67
N GLN A 37 -9.71 2.09 3.75
CA GLN A 37 -11.10 2.50 3.93
C GLN A 37 -11.20 4.01 3.65
N HIS A 38 -11.94 4.37 2.59
CA HIS A 38 -11.92 5.73 2.00
C HIS A 38 -12.32 6.85 2.96
N GLU A 39 -12.99 6.55 4.08
CA GLU A 39 -13.35 7.54 5.10
C GLU A 39 -12.21 7.85 6.08
N LYS A 40 -11.20 6.97 6.21
CA LYS A 40 -10.09 7.15 7.15
C LYS A 40 -8.95 8.01 6.61
N PHE A 41 -8.78 8.07 5.28
CA PHE A 41 -7.67 8.77 4.63
C PHE A 41 -8.16 9.72 3.53
N VAL A 42 -7.60 10.93 3.53
CA VAL A 42 -7.86 11.96 2.51
C VAL A 42 -6.61 12.21 1.67
N ARG A 43 -6.80 12.66 0.43
CA ARG A 43 -5.71 13.22 -0.37
C ARG A 43 -5.37 14.60 0.18
N CYS A 44 -4.11 14.79 0.57
CA CYS A 44 -3.58 16.09 0.96
C CYS A 44 -2.66 16.60 -0.15
N TYR A 45 -3.11 17.64 -0.84
CA TYR A 45 -2.42 18.27 -1.96
C TYR A 45 -1.44 19.34 -1.47
N GLY A 46 -0.41 19.64 -2.25
CA GLY A 46 0.52 20.74 -1.95
C GLY A 46 1.49 20.47 -0.79
N VAL A 47 1.57 19.26 -0.26
CA VAL A 47 2.44 18.91 0.90
C VAL A 47 3.52 17.87 0.59
N ASN A 48 3.62 17.38 -0.65
CA ASN A 48 4.63 16.40 -1.02
C ASN A 48 6.05 17.00 -0.94
N ALA A 49 7.02 16.20 -0.51
CA ALA A 49 8.43 16.48 -0.74
C ALA A 49 8.84 16.07 -2.18
N PRO A 50 10.02 16.50 -2.68
CA PRO A 50 10.56 16.02 -3.96
C PRO A 50 10.60 14.50 -4.00
N TYR A 51 10.10 13.92 -5.08
CA TYR A 51 10.01 12.48 -5.29
C TYR A 51 9.27 11.73 -4.16
N ARG A 52 8.28 12.38 -3.52
CA ARG A 52 7.44 11.81 -2.45
C ARG A 52 5.94 12.05 -2.68
N ASN A 53 5.49 12.02 -3.94
CA ASN A 53 4.08 11.98 -4.31
C ASN A 53 3.50 10.55 -4.31
N MET A 54 2.19 10.41 -4.20
CA MET A 54 1.48 9.14 -4.45
C MET A 54 1.26 8.85 -5.94
N CYS A 55 0.82 7.63 -6.26
CA CYS A 55 0.36 7.26 -7.60
C CYS A 55 -0.89 8.05 -8.02
N ALA A 56 -1.14 8.11 -9.33
CA ALA A 56 -2.32 8.74 -9.93
C ALA A 56 -2.54 10.22 -9.54
N THR A 57 -1.47 11.01 -9.49
CA THR A 57 -1.54 12.48 -9.39
C THR A 57 -1.84 13.12 -10.75
N ALA A 58 -1.95 14.44 -10.78
CA ALA A 58 -2.02 15.15 -12.06
C ALA A 58 -0.69 15.08 -12.83
N THR A 59 0.42 15.06 -12.08
CA THR A 59 1.80 15.14 -12.57
C THR A 59 2.42 13.78 -12.89
N GLY A 60 1.93 12.68 -12.33
CA GLY A 60 2.51 11.35 -12.55
C GLY A 60 1.58 10.18 -12.22
N SER A 61 1.74 9.09 -12.97
CA SER A 61 0.97 7.85 -12.77
C SER A 61 1.51 7.01 -11.60
N CYS A 62 2.82 7.05 -11.36
CA CYS A 62 3.50 6.31 -10.29
C CYS A 62 3.94 7.23 -9.15
N ALA A 63 4.03 6.67 -7.94
CA ALA A 63 4.57 7.35 -6.78
C ALA A 63 6.03 7.73 -6.97
N GLY A 64 6.47 8.80 -6.30
CA GLY A 64 7.85 9.27 -6.31
C GLY A 64 8.38 9.81 -7.64
N THR A 65 7.51 10.15 -8.58
CA THR A 65 7.89 10.70 -9.90
C THR A 65 7.93 12.23 -9.96
N ASP A 66 7.27 12.91 -9.03
CA ASP A 66 7.18 14.37 -9.01
C ASP A 66 8.41 14.99 -8.35
N ALA A 67 9.29 15.59 -9.15
CA ALA A 67 10.51 16.25 -8.67
C ALA A 67 10.24 17.51 -7.84
N LYS A 68 9.03 18.09 -7.92
CA LYS A 68 8.72 19.38 -7.31
C LYS A 68 8.17 19.22 -5.89
N ALA A 69 8.80 19.88 -4.93
CA ALA A 69 8.25 20.05 -3.60
C ALA A 69 6.95 20.87 -3.65
N ARG A 70 5.98 20.54 -2.80
CA ARG A 70 4.75 21.32 -2.62
C ARG A 70 3.96 21.53 -3.92
N ASP A 71 3.92 20.53 -4.81
CA ASP A 71 3.12 20.66 -6.04
C ASP A 71 1.63 20.56 -5.70
N PRO A 72 0.80 21.56 -6.06
CA PRO A 72 -0.63 21.57 -5.72
C PRO A 72 -1.43 20.49 -6.49
N SER A 73 -0.82 19.83 -7.47
CA SER A 73 -1.41 18.80 -8.31
C SER A 73 -0.91 17.38 -7.95
N ALA A 74 0.11 17.29 -7.10
CA ALA A 74 0.50 16.10 -6.37
C ALA A 74 -0.19 16.02 -5.01
N PHE A 75 -0.30 14.81 -4.47
CA PHE A 75 -0.84 14.58 -3.13
C PHE A 75 -0.10 13.44 -2.42
N ILE A 76 -0.27 13.41 -1.09
CA ILE A 76 -0.06 12.23 -0.25
C ILE A 76 -1.38 11.81 0.40
N PHE A 77 -1.47 10.57 0.88
CA PHE A 77 -2.58 10.17 1.75
C PHE A 77 -2.23 10.47 3.21
N VAL A 78 -3.14 11.14 3.92
CA VAL A 78 -3.06 11.39 5.36
C VAL A 78 -4.39 11.02 6.01
N PRO A 79 -4.43 10.72 7.32
CA PRO A 79 -5.70 10.51 8.01
C PRO A 79 -6.64 11.72 7.87
N ALA A 80 -7.95 11.48 7.86
CA ALA A 80 -8.93 12.56 7.84
C ALA A 80 -8.70 13.56 9.00
N GLY A 81 -8.86 14.86 8.72
CA GLY A 81 -8.55 15.95 9.66
C GLY A 81 -7.08 16.38 9.72
N VAL A 82 -6.11 15.52 9.36
CA VAL A 82 -4.67 15.86 9.45
C VAL A 82 -4.24 16.88 8.41
N CYS A 83 -4.82 16.87 7.21
CA CYS A 83 -4.34 17.71 6.10
C CYS A 83 -4.37 19.22 6.41
N GLY A 84 -5.40 19.70 7.12
CA GLY A 84 -5.52 21.10 7.54
C GLY A 84 -4.60 21.50 8.70
N MET A 85 -3.91 20.54 9.33
CA MET A 85 -2.87 20.79 10.33
C MET A 85 -1.47 20.95 9.70
N ILE A 86 -1.33 20.68 8.40
CA ILE A 86 -0.06 20.81 7.66
C ILE A 86 -0.08 22.14 6.93
N ASP A 87 0.94 22.98 7.15
CA ASP A 87 1.07 24.25 6.43
C ASP A 87 1.10 24.04 4.91
N GLY A 88 0.36 24.89 4.17
CA GLY A 88 0.09 24.75 2.73
C GLY A 88 -0.78 23.55 2.33
N GLY A 89 -1.28 22.76 3.27
CA GLY A 89 -2.08 21.55 3.00
C GLY A 89 -3.54 21.84 2.66
N THR A 90 -4.06 21.13 1.66
CA THR A 90 -5.48 21.22 1.27
C THR A 90 -6.03 19.88 0.79
N THR A 91 -7.29 19.60 1.11
CA THR A 91 -8.04 18.45 0.58
C THR A 91 -8.65 18.74 -0.80
N HIS A 92 -8.57 19.98 -1.28
CA HIS A 92 -9.05 20.39 -2.59
C HIS A 92 -7.94 20.23 -3.65
N PRO A 93 -8.19 19.53 -4.77
CA PRO A 93 -7.22 19.41 -5.86
C PRO A 93 -6.97 20.77 -6.54
N SER A 94 -5.77 20.98 -7.09
CA SER A 94 -5.54 22.07 -8.06
C SER A 94 -6.48 21.96 -9.26
N ALA A 95 -6.70 23.06 -10.00
CA ALA A 95 -7.50 23.05 -11.21
C ALA A 95 -7.01 22.00 -12.24
N ALA A 96 -5.70 21.78 -12.35
CA ALA A 96 -5.11 20.75 -13.22
C ALA A 96 -5.42 19.32 -12.72
N ALA A 97 -5.35 19.08 -11.41
CA ALA A 97 -5.73 17.81 -10.81
C ALA A 97 -7.24 17.54 -10.92
N ALA A 98 -8.07 18.55 -10.67
CA ALA A 98 -9.52 18.48 -10.84
C ALA A 98 -9.89 18.10 -12.28
N LYS A 99 -9.36 18.81 -13.28
CA LYS A 99 -9.61 18.53 -14.70
C LYS A 99 -9.21 17.11 -15.12
N ARG A 100 -8.10 16.55 -14.59
CA ARG A 100 -7.72 15.15 -14.84
C ARG A 100 -8.66 14.15 -14.17
N ILE A 101 -9.12 14.43 -12.95
CA ILE A 101 -10.11 13.60 -12.24
C ILE A 101 -11.45 13.60 -12.99
N GLU A 102 -11.91 14.78 -13.44
CA GLU A 102 -13.14 14.93 -14.22
C GLU A 102 -13.04 14.26 -15.58
N HIS A 103 -11.93 14.43 -16.30
CA HIS A 103 -11.69 13.74 -17.56
C HIS A 103 -11.77 12.22 -17.38
N PHE A 104 -11.06 11.64 -16.39
CA PHE A 104 -11.15 10.20 -16.12
C PHE A 104 -12.59 9.76 -15.77
N LYS A 105 -13.34 10.56 -14.99
CA LYS A 105 -14.76 10.27 -14.70
C LYS A 105 -15.65 10.32 -15.94
N SER A 106 -15.36 11.22 -16.90
CA SER A 106 -16.13 11.37 -18.14
C SER A 106 -15.96 10.22 -19.14
N LEU A 107 -14.85 9.47 -19.07
CA LEU A 107 -14.63 8.32 -19.93
C LEU A 107 -15.69 7.23 -19.68
N PRO A 108 -16.15 6.49 -20.72
CA PRO A 108 -17.00 5.31 -20.59
C PRO A 108 -16.48 4.31 -19.56
N ALA A 109 -17.40 3.61 -18.88
CA ALA A 109 -17.03 2.68 -17.81
C ALA A 109 -16.09 1.54 -18.26
N ALA A 110 -16.19 1.11 -19.53
CA ALA A 110 -15.29 0.13 -20.14
C ALA A 110 -13.86 0.68 -20.28
N GLU A 111 -13.72 1.91 -20.81
CA GLU A 111 -12.42 2.58 -20.94
C GLU A 111 -11.77 2.84 -19.58
N ARG A 112 -12.55 3.28 -18.57
CA ARG A 112 -12.04 3.45 -17.20
C ARG A 112 -11.48 2.14 -16.65
N LYS A 113 -12.21 1.02 -16.80
CA LYS A 113 -11.75 -0.31 -16.39
C LYS A 113 -10.47 -0.73 -17.12
N MET A 114 -10.43 -0.58 -18.45
CA MET A 114 -9.27 -0.92 -19.27
C MET A 114 -8.04 -0.08 -18.89
N ALA A 115 -8.20 1.24 -18.70
CA ALA A 115 -7.13 2.12 -18.24
C ALA A 115 -6.60 1.73 -16.86
N THR A 116 -7.48 1.43 -15.91
CA THR A 116 -7.08 0.96 -14.57
C THR A 116 -6.34 -0.39 -14.64
N GLN A 117 -6.80 -1.33 -15.48
CA GLN A 117 -6.14 -2.62 -15.68
C GLN A 117 -4.74 -2.45 -16.29
N MET A 118 -4.59 -1.68 -17.38
CA MET A 118 -3.29 -1.39 -18.00
C MET A 118 -2.31 -0.72 -17.03
N HIS A 119 -2.80 0.11 -16.10
CA HIS A 119 -1.97 0.68 -15.04
C HIS A 119 -1.48 -0.37 -14.04
N HIS A 120 -2.34 -1.30 -13.61
CA HIS A 120 -1.94 -2.41 -12.73
C HIS A 120 -0.94 -3.36 -13.40
N GLU A 121 -1.20 -3.78 -14.63
CA GLU A 121 -0.30 -4.65 -15.41
C GLU A 121 1.09 -4.01 -15.59
N ARG A 122 1.13 -2.69 -15.87
CA ARG A 122 2.40 -1.95 -15.95
C ARG A 122 3.12 -1.90 -14.61
N GLN A 123 2.41 -1.70 -13.49
CA GLN A 123 3.02 -1.72 -12.16
C GLN A 123 3.56 -3.11 -11.79
N GLU A 124 2.83 -4.17 -12.11
CA GLU A 124 3.28 -5.55 -11.88
C GLU A 124 4.53 -5.88 -12.72
N LYS A 125 4.58 -5.42 -13.98
CA LYS A 125 5.77 -5.57 -14.83
C LYS A 125 6.99 -4.87 -14.23
N VAL A 126 6.85 -3.60 -13.84
CA VAL A 126 7.95 -2.83 -13.19
C VAL A 126 8.41 -3.51 -11.90
N LEU A 127 7.49 -3.99 -11.07
CA LEU A 127 7.83 -4.74 -9.85
C LEU A 127 8.64 -6.01 -10.17
N LYS A 128 8.21 -6.81 -11.14
CA LYS A 128 8.93 -8.02 -11.58
C LYS A 128 10.31 -7.70 -12.15
N GLU A 129 10.48 -6.60 -12.87
CA GLU A 129 11.76 -6.13 -13.38
C GLU A 129 12.69 -5.67 -12.24
N SER A 130 12.19 -4.92 -11.26
CA SER A 130 12.95 -4.51 -10.07
C SER A 130 13.39 -5.71 -9.22
N LEU A 131 12.51 -6.70 -9.01
CA LEU A 131 12.83 -7.92 -8.26
C LEU A 131 13.96 -8.71 -8.93
N LYS A 132 13.93 -8.86 -10.27
CA LYS A 132 15.03 -9.49 -11.02
C LYS A 132 16.35 -8.73 -10.87
N SER A 133 16.31 -7.40 -10.93
CA SER A 133 17.49 -6.54 -10.76
C SER A 133 18.08 -6.56 -9.34
N THR A 134 17.37 -7.12 -8.36
CA THR A 134 17.84 -7.25 -6.96
C THR A 134 18.40 -8.64 -6.65
N GLN A 135 18.37 -9.56 -7.64
CA GLN A 135 18.81 -10.96 -7.51
C GLN A 135 20.10 -11.25 -8.31
N GLY A 136 20.77 -10.22 -8.82
CA GLY A 136 22.04 -10.29 -9.57
C GLY A 136 23.13 -9.43 -8.94
#